data_AF-A0A1E1JVB8-F1
#
_entry.id   AF-A0A1E1JVB8-F1
#
_cell.length_a   1.000
_cell.length_b   1.000
_cell.length_c   1.000
_cell.angle_alpha   90.00
_cell.angle_beta   90.00
_cell.angle_gamma   90.00
#
_symmetry.space_group_name_H-M   'P 1'
#
loop_
_entity.id
_entity.type
_entity.pdbx_description
1 polymer ?
#
loop_
_entity_poly.entity_id
_entity_poly.type
_entity_poly.pdbx_seq_one_letter_code
_entity_poly.pdbx_strand_id
1 'polypeptide(L)'
;MDANYIPLGFRPEKREIVEEQPAQKRAPKVIGETKEDKKAIAREIRLAQRKEKKKIKAEAKQQRKENDRLHRKLNRNTEKYNKNKERNKQRAIDLERQRIRADAVKQVERLAAIHDPSGKMFNVGEVIVLPGGHVKSKEGMRRAAEAKEQRDREEAQRKAIENRYKNAERAAKLEAEEAQRAIDQGLDVPTEFPAKEALKKMNRPKKISKKQLQRQEQLKPQPVPPKPVIPEGISLPEEEENLLALWDITDAQITKRLADQKKNKAKSRKELITIQKENKKLNRALKVKKREADNLGVIFDKEKARKEILAQVAKRGQPRSDSDSDTDSDADSNSDSSSDSDSGSDVEEVKPKEKKSKGAPLPKLDLGLIEKAAEIARAHKEKKQNAKERRRQDRKRKAAEEAARLESEKMAPKASEEAQLAKESSRAKRAAKAAKKHASANGADDSSSKKRKRMEDVEAVVEEPDTEKSHRKKKSKSEATEVELVEGTRPAKKEKKSKQGSGDRPDETIAQREAKLKAISNKGDDGPSTGAEQWNPDALAGDAARKDKFLRLLGAGKGGSKADENDKKKNKDAGVDIVKIQEELERQFQAGVKMKHDGGPKKRGLGA
;
A
#
# COMPACT_ATOMS: atom_id res chain seq x y z
N MET A 1 0.24 101.17 49.31
CA MET A 1 1.08 99.95 49.34
C MET A 1 0.20 98.80 48.93
N ASP A 2 0.79 97.86 48.20
CA ASP A 2 0.27 96.56 47.77
C ASP A 2 -0.56 96.51 46.49
N ALA A 3 0.17 96.13 45.43
CA ALA A 3 -0.30 95.69 44.14
C ALA A 3 -1.14 94.40 44.27
N ASN A 4 -2.22 94.31 43.51
CA ASN A 4 -2.80 93.02 43.12
C ASN A 4 -3.35 93.10 41.69
N TYR A 5 -2.67 92.31 40.86
CA TYR A 5 -2.86 92.08 39.44
C TYR A 5 -4.03 91.11 39.20
N ILE A 6 -4.99 91.48 38.35
CA ILE A 6 -5.97 90.55 37.76
C ILE A 6 -6.16 90.92 36.27
N PRO A 7 -6.01 89.96 35.34
CA PRO A 7 -5.93 90.22 33.91
C PRO A 7 -7.30 90.46 33.25
N LEU A 8 -7.27 91.38 32.28
CA LEU A 8 -8.32 91.74 31.33
C LEU A 8 -8.70 90.57 30.41
N GLY A 9 -9.99 90.46 30.05
CA GLY A 9 -10.38 89.85 28.78
C GLY A 9 -11.67 89.03 28.74
N PHE A 10 -12.79 89.56 29.19
CA PHE A 10 -14.15 89.05 28.92
C PHE A 10 -15.08 90.27 29.07
N ARG A 11 -16.00 90.66 28.18
CA ARG A 11 -16.91 89.94 27.28
C ARG A 11 -17.54 91.01 26.30
N PRO A 12 -18.60 90.74 25.51
CA PRO A 12 -18.64 90.98 24.06
C PRO A 12 -19.61 92.12 23.64
N GLU A 13 -19.93 92.13 22.33
CA GLU A 13 -20.87 93.00 21.57
C GLU A 13 -20.16 94.18 20.89
N LYS A 14 -20.40 94.52 19.61
CA LYS A 14 -21.53 94.27 18.70
C LYS A 14 -21.05 94.40 17.24
N ARG A 15 -21.90 93.83 16.38
CA ARG A 15 -21.88 93.77 14.91
C ARG A 15 -21.51 95.09 14.23
N GLU A 16 -20.56 95.03 13.29
CA GLU A 16 -20.51 95.92 12.14
C GLU A 16 -20.68 95.10 10.85
N ILE A 17 -21.64 95.56 10.04
CA ILE A 17 -22.00 95.07 8.72
C ILE A 17 -21.02 95.73 7.75
N VAL A 18 -20.21 94.95 7.05
CA VAL A 18 -19.47 95.41 5.87
C VAL A 18 -19.66 94.38 4.75
N GLU A 19 -20.45 94.80 3.78
CA GLU A 19 -20.61 94.34 2.39
C GLU A 19 -19.91 93.02 1.97
N GLU A 20 -20.74 92.00 1.75
CA GLU A 20 -20.43 90.88 0.86
C GLU A 20 -20.25 91.38 -0.58
N GLN A 21 -19.00 91.56 -1.00
CA GLN A 21 -18.63 91.46 -2.40
C GLN A 21 -18.89 90.01 -2.86
N PRO A 22 -19.61 89.78 -3.98
CA PRO A 22 -19.92 88.42 -4.42
C PRO A 22 -18.64 87.72 -4.85
N ALA A 23 -18.11 86.85 -3.99
CA ALA A 23 -17.05 85.94 -4.35
C ALA A 23 -17.55 85.05 -5.49
N GLN A 24 -17.05 85.35 -6.68
CA GLN A 24 -17.27 84.67 -7.94
C GLN A 24 -17.51 83.17 -7.71
N LYS A 25 -18.67 82.68 -8.15
CA LYS A 25 -18.94 81.25 -8.30
C LYS A 25 -17.76 80.65 -9.05
N ARG A 26 -16.81 80.03 -8.32
CA ARG A 26 -15.73 79.26 -8.96
C ARG A 26 -16.44 78.21 -9.79
N ALA A 27 -16.35 78.37 -11.11
CA ALA A 27 -16.89 77.41 -12.06
C ALA A 27 -16.47 76.00 -11.62
N PRO A 28 -17.33 74.98 -11.79
CA PRO A 28 -16.98 73.61 -11.41
C PRO A 28 -15.61 73.30 -12.02
N LYS A 29 -14.61 72.99 -11.17
CA LYS A 29 -13.25 72.67 -11.61
C LYS A 29 -13.36 71.68 -12.76
N VAL A 30 -12.96 72.10 -13.97
CA VAL A 30 -13.03 71.23 -15.13
C VAL A 30 -12.02 70.12 -14.88
N ILE A 31 -12.51 68.90 -14.72
CA ILE A 31 -11.72 67.71 -14.43
C ILE A 31 -10.62 67.60 -15.51
N GLY A 32 -9.36 67.83 -15.12
CA GLY A 32 -8.21 67.78 -16.02
C GLY A 32 -7.56 69.11 -16.40
N GLU A 33 -7.75 70.22 -15.67
CA GLU A 33 -7.04 71.48 -15.95
C GLU A 33 -5.53 71.39 -15.65
N THR A 34 -5.12 70.75 -14.55
CA THR A 34 -3.70 70.63 -14.18
C THR A 34 -3.04 69.38 -14.79
N LYS A 35 -1.73 69.44 -15.05
CA LYS A 35 -0.96 68.27 -15.52
C LYS A 35 -1.01 67.10 -14.52
N GLU A 36 -1.25 67.38 -13.24
CA GLU A 36 -1.36 66.37 -12.18
C GLU A 36 -2.73 65.68 -12.18
N ASP A 37 -3.80 66.44 -12.38
CA ASP A 37 -5.16 65.89 -12.53
C ASP A 37 -5.26 64.99 -13.76
N LYS A 38 -4.70 65.42 -14.90
CA LYS A 38 -4.61 64.59 -16.11
C LYS A 38 -3.85 63.27 -15.85
N LYS A 39 -2.77 63.30 -15.05
CA LYS A 39 -2.02 62.11 -14.66
C LYS A 39 -2.80 61.22 -13.69
N ALA A 40 -3.56 61.79 -12.75
CA ALA A 40 -4.41 61.06 -11.81
C ALA A 40 -5.54 60.33 -12.54
N ILE A 41 -6.26 61.03 -13.44
CA ILE A 41 -7.31 60.47 -14.29
C ILE A 41 -6.74 59.36 -15.18
N ALA A 42 -5.58 59.56 -15.80
CA ALA A 42 -4.94 58.53 -16.62
C ALA A 42 -4.53 57.28 -15.80
N ARG A 43 -4.06 57.46 -14.56
CA ARG A 43 -3.78 56.35 -13.64
C ARG A 43 -5.06 55.61 -13.25
N GLU A 44 -6.14 56.32 -12.98
CA GLU A 44 -7.44 55.74 -12.65
C GLU A 44 -8.01 54.93 -13.82
N ILE A 45 -8.01 55.48 -15.03
CA ILE A 45 -8.40 54.77 -16.26
C ILE A 45 -7.54 53.52 -16.45
N ARG A 46 -6.21 53.61 -16.26
CA ARG A 46 -5.31 52.45 -16.36
C ARG A 46 -5.62 51.38 -15.30
N LEU A 47 -5.93 51.78 -14.06
CA LEU A 47 -6.31 50.84 -13.00
C LEU A 47 -7.68 50.21 -13.26
N ALA A 48 -8.65 50.97 -13.76
CA ALA A 48 -9.96 50.47 -14.17
C ALA A 48 -9.82 49.44 -15.30
N GLN A 49 -9.07 49.75 -16.37
CA GLN A 49 -8.77 48.82 -17.45
C GLN A 49 -8.03 47.56 -16.96
N ARG A 50 -7.12 47.69 -15.98
CA ARG A 50 -6.43 46.53 -15.39
C ARG A 50 -7.39 45.64 -14.58
N LYS A 51 -8.31 46.24 -13.82
CA LYS A 51 -9.37 45.51 -13.09
C LYS A 51 -10.33 44.83 -14.05
N GLU A 52 -10.75 45.51 -15.12
CA GLU A 52 -11.62 44.98 -16.16
C GLU A 52 -10.96 43.81 -16.91
N LYS A 53 -9.70 43.96 -17.35
CA LYS A 53 -8.92 42.86 -17.94
C LYS A 53 -8.78 41.67 -17.00
N LYS A 54 -8.64 41.88 -15.69
CA LYS A 54 -8.63 40.79 -14.68
C LYS A 54 -10.00 40.12 -14.57
N LYS A 55 -11.09 40.89 -14.56
CA LYS A 55 -12.47 40.37 -14.55
C LYS A 55 -12.76 39.53 -15.80
N ILE A 56 -12.49 40.07 -16.99
CA ILE A 56 -12.64 39.35 -18.27
C ILE A 56 -11.83 38.05 -18.27
N LYS A 57 -10.59 38.06 -17.78
CA LYS A 57 -9.77 36.84 -17.66
C LYS A 57 -10.35 35.84 -16.66
N ALA A 58 -10.87 36.30 -15.52
CA ALA A 58 -11.49 35.44 -14.51
C ALA A 58 -12.79 34.81 -15.04
N GLU A 59 -13.63 35.60 -15.70
CA GLU A 59 -14.87 35.18 -16.33
C GLU A 59 -14.62 34.19 -17.49
N ALA A 60 -13.69 34.50 -18.39
CA ALA A 60 -13.29 33.57 -19.44
C ALA A 60 -12.76 32.24 -18.87
N LYS A 61 -12.07 32.27 -17.71
CA LYS A 61 -11.65 31.05 -17.01
C LYS A 61 -12.82 30.30 -16.39
N GLN A 62 -13.83 30.99 -15.86
CA GLN A 62 -15.07 30.37 -15.36
C GLN A 62 -15.86 29.73 -16.50
N GLN A 63 -16.06 30.45 -17.61
CA GLN A 63 -16.71 29.93 -18.81
C GLN A 63 -16.01 28.69 -19.37
N ARG A 64 -14.67 28.68 -19.43
CA ARG A 64 -13.92 27.47 -19.82
C ARG A 64 -14.17 26.30 -18.87
N LYS A 65 -14.18 26.53 -17.55
CA LYS A 65 -14.49 25.49 -16.55
C LYS A 65 -15.93 25.00 -16.67
N GLU A 66 -16.87 25.88 -16.98
CA GLU A 66 -18.28 25.54 -17.18
C GLU A 66 -18.48 24.75 -18.47
N ASN A 67 -17.87 25.15 -19.57
CA ASN A 67 -17.86 24.39 -20.82
C ASN A 67 -17.22 23.02 -20.62
N ASP A 68 -16.08 22.93 -19.93
CA ASP A 68 -15.48 21.64 -19.56
C ASP A 68 -16.43 20.78 -18.71
N ARG A 69 -17.16 21.40 -17.77
CA ARG A 69 -18.16 20.70 -16.93
C ARG A 69 -19.36 20.23 -17.77
N LEU A 70 -19.82 21.04 -18.72
CA LEU A 70 -20.90 20.70 -19.65
C LEU A 70 -20.48 19.57 -20.58
N HIS A 71 -19.29 19.63 -21.18
CA HIS A 71 -18.75 18.54 -21.98
C HIS A 71 -18.60 17.25 -21.18
N ARG A 72 -18.17 17.33 -19.91
CA ARG A 72 -18.14 16.16 -19.02
C ARG A 72 -19.53 15.62 -18.71
N LYS A 73 -20.55 16.47 -18.55
CA LYS A 73 -21.95 16.06 -18.32
C LYS A 73 -22.55 15.42 -19.57
N LEU A 74 -22.38 16.04 -20.74
CA LEU A 74 -22.88 15.55 -22.03
C LEU A 74 -22.23 14.21 -22.42
N ASN A 75 -20.92 14.07 -22.22
CA ASN A 75 -20.21 12.83 -22.50
C ASN A 75 -20.36 11.77 -21.39
N ARG A 76 -21.07 12.06 -20.30
CA ARG A 76 -21.32 11.08 -19.25
C ARG A 76 -22.49 10.21 -19.67
N ASN A 77 -22.21 8.94 -19.97
CA ASN A 77 -23.26 7.93 -20.15
C ASN A 77 -23.97 7.65 -18.82
N THR A 78 -24.95 8.48 -18.47
CA THR A 78 -25.72 8.44 -17.21
C THR A 78 -26.43 7.11 -17.01
N GLU A 79 -26.95 6.51 -18.07
CA GLU A 79 -27.58 5.18 -18.03
C GLU A 79 -26.64 4.10 -17.53
N LYS A 80 -25.41 4.04 -18.08
CA LYS A 80 -24.41 3.08 -17.64
C LYS A 80 -24.06 3.27 -16.16
N TYR A 81 -23.99 4.51 -15.69
CA TYR A 81 -23.73 4.80 -14.28
C TYR A 81 -24.91 4.42 -13.39
N ASN A 82 -26.15 4.67 -13.80
CA ASN A 82 -27.35 4.31 -13.04
C ASN A 82 -27.52 2.78 -12.97
N LYS A 83 -27.43 2.08 -14.11
CA LYS A 83 -27.43 0.61 -14.19
C LYS A 83 -26.34 -0.01 -13.31
N ASN A 84 -25.12 0.55 -13.31
CA ASN A 84 -24.05 0.08 -12.43
C ASN A 84 -24.28 0.41 -10.94
N LYS A 85 -24.90 1.55 -10.63
CA LYS A 85 -25.24 1.96 -9.27
C LYS A 85 -26.29 1.02 -8.68
N GLU A 86 -27.35 0.73 -9.44
CA GLU A 86 -28.40 -0.23 -9.08
C GLU A 86 -27.84 -1.63 -8.92
N ARG A 87 -27.06 -2.12 -9.90
CA ARG A 87 -26.40 -3.43 -9.79
C ARG A 87 -25.51 -3.55 -8.55
N ASN A 88 -24.75 -2.51 -8.22
CA ASN A 88 -23.92 -2.51 -7.01
C ASN A 88 -24.76 -2.40 -5.73
N LYS A 89 -25.91 -1.71 -5.76
CA LYS A 89 -26.88 -1.68 -4.66
C LYS A 89 -27.45 -3.09 -4.44
N GLN A 90 -27.93 -3.74 -5.50
CA GLN A 90 -28.44 -5.11 -5.45
C GLN A 90 -27.38 -6.08 -4.90
N ARG A 91 -26.16 -6.02 -5.42
CA ARG A 91 -25.03 -6.84 -4.90
C ARG A 91 -24.76 -6.61 -3.42
N ALA A 92 -24.83 -5.38 -2.94
CA ALA A 92 -24.63 -5.09 -1.53
C ALA A 92 -25.78 -5.67 -0.68
N ILE A 93 -27.01 -5.63 -1.19
CA ILE A 93 -28.18 -6.26 -0.56
C ILE A 93 -28.00 -7.77 -0.52
N ASP A 94 -27.63 -8.41 -1.64
CA ASP A 94 -27.45 -9.86 -1.74
C ASP A 94 -26.33 -10.37 -0.83
N LEU A 95 -25.19 -9.65 -0.78
CA LEU A 95 -24.09 -9.99 0.11
C LEU A 95 -24.47 -9.88 1.59
N GLU A 96 -25.23 -8.84 1.96
CA GLU A 96 -25.68 -8.68 3.35
C GLU A 96 -26.76 -9.73 3.70
N ARG A 97 -27.67 -10.04 2.78
CA ARG A 97 -28.63 -11.14 2.92
C ARG A 97 -27.94 -12.49 3.12
N GLN A 98 -26.95 -12.80 2.27
CA GLN A 98 -26.14 -14.01 2.41
C GLN A 98 -25.38 -14.04 3.74
N ARG A 99 -24.86 -12.89 4.17
CA ARG A 99 -24.19 -12.77 5.47
C ARG A 99 -25.14 -13.06 6.63
N ILE A 100 -26.33 -12.45 6.64
CA ILE A 100 -27.36 -12.69 7.66
C ILE A 100 -27.73 -14.18 7.70
N ARG A 101 -27.97 -14.81 6.54
CA ARG A 101 -28.30 -16.24 6.46
C ARG A 101 -27.16 -17.12 6.95
N ALA A 102 -25.93 -16.87 6.50
CA ALA A 102 -24.77 -17.65 6.92
C ALA A 102 -24.47 -17.49 8.41
N ASP A 103 -24.63 -16.29 8.96
CA ASP A 103 -24.39 -16.02 10.38
C ASP A 103 -25.56 -16.55 11.25
N ALA A 104 -26.79 -16.57 10.76
CA ALA A 104 -27.93 -17.24 11.41
C ALA A 104 -27.72 -18.76 11.52
N VAL A 105 -27.24 -19.41 10.44
CA VAL A 105 -26.85 -20.84 10.51
C VAL A 105 -25.77 -21.05 11.56
N LYS A 106 -24.74 -20.20 11.62
CA LYS A 106 -23.68 -20.33 12.64
C LYS A 106 -24.19 -20.10 14.07
N GLN A 107 -25.11 -19.16 14.28
CA GLN A 107 -25.73 -18.95 15.59
C GLN A 107 -26.47 -20.21 16.03
N VAL A 108 -27.25 -20.80 15.13
CA VAL A 108 -27.99 -22.03 15.40
C VAL A 108 -27.05 -23.23 15.58
N GLU A 109 -25.98 -23.35 14.79
CA GLU A 109 -24.94 -24.37 14.99
C GLU A 109 -24.30 -24.27 16.37
N ARG A 110 -24.05 -23.05 16.89
CA ARG A 110 -23.53 -22.86 18.25
C ARG A 110 -24.51 -23.33 19.32
N LEU A 111 -25.80 -23.02 19.17
CA LEU A 111 -26.84 -23.51 20.08
C LEU A 111 -26.96 -25.04 20.00
N ALA A 112 -26.93 -25.60 18.79
CA ALA A 112 -26.93 -27.04 18.58
C ALA A 112 -25.72 -27.71 19.25
N ALA A 113 -24.52 -27.13 19.18
CA ALA A 113 -23.36 -27.69 19.87
C ALA A 113 -23.52 -27.81 21.39
N ILE A 114 -24.37 -26.98 22.01
CA ILE A 114 -24.66 -27.00 23.45
C ILE A 114 -25.82 -27.98 23.75
N HIS A 115 -26.89 -27.94 22.97
CA HIS A 115 -28.15 -28.62 23.30
C HIS A 115 -28.38 -29.94 22.53
N ASP A 116 -27.98 -30.02 21.26
CA ASP A 116 -28.13 -31.21 20.41
C ASP A 116 -27.01 -31.26 19.34
N PRO A 117 -25.88 -31.95 19.61
CA PRO A 117 -24.77 -32.02 18.66
C PRO A 117 -25.13 -32.78 17.38
N SER A 118 -26.23 -33.54 17.36
CA SER A 118 -26.73 -34.15 16.11
C SER A 118 -27.27 -33.11 15.13
N GLY A 119 -27.65 -31.92 15.62
CA GLY A 119 -28.17 -30.80 14.84
C GLY A 119 -29.60 -30.99 14.34
N LYS A 120 -30.20 -32.17 14.55
CA LYS A 120 -31.50 -32.54 14.01
C LYS A 120 -32.63 -31.67 14.55
N MET A 121 -32.60 -31.33 15.85
CA MET A 121 -33.59 -30.43 16.45
C MET A 121 -33.59 -29.02 15.85
N PHE A 122 -32.45 -28.61 15.31
CA PHE A 122 -32.21 -27.25 14.83
C PHE A 122 -32.23 -27.12 13.30
N ASN A 123 -32.53 -28.23 12.60
CA ASN A 123 -32.44 -28.35 11.14
C ASN A 123 -31.05 -27.94 10.59
N VAL A 124 -29.99 -28.25 11.35
CA VAL A 124 -28.59 -28.10 10.93
C VAL A 124 -27.94 -29.49 10.91
N GLY A 125 -26.97 -29.71 10.02
CA GLY A 125 -26.25 -30.99 9.98
C GLY A 125 -25.44 -31.24 11.25
N GLU A 126 -25.07 -32.50 11.51
CA GLU A 126 -24.26 -32.95 12.66
C GLU A 126 -23.12 -31.98 12.96
N VAL A 127 -23.07 -31.47 14.19
CA VAL A 127 -22.21 -30.36 14.61
C VAL A 127 -21.02 -30.88 15.41
N ILE A 128 -19.83 -30.40 15.07
CA ILE A 128 -18.56 -30.76 15.72
C ILE A 128 -17.89 -29.50 16.25
N VAL A 129 -17.44 -29.56 17.51
CA VAL A 129 -16.61 -28.50 18.13
C VAL A 129 -15.15 -28.77 17.83
N LEU A 130 -14.52 -27.90 17.05
CA LEU A 130 -13.09 -27.98 16.71
C LEU A 130 -12.21 -27.47 17.87
N PRO A 131 -10.94 -27.91 17.94
CA PRO A 131 -9.98 -27.40 18.91
C PRO A 131 -9.82 -25.88 18.77
N GLY A 132 -10.13 -25.15 19.85
CA GLY A 132 -10.24 -23.68 19.86
C GLY A 132 -11.69 -23.16 19.90
N GLY A 133 -12.68 -24.00 20.22
CA GLY A 133 -14.07 -23.58 20.46
C GLY A 133 -14.83 -23.18 19.20
N HIS A 134 -14.32 -23.54 18.01
CA HIS A 134 -14.97 -23.21 16.75
C HIS A 134 -15.98 -24.31 16.39
N VAL A 135 -17.24 -23.95 16.27
CA VAL A 135 -18.32 -24.88 15.93
C VAL A 135 -18.50 -24.93 14.41
N LYS A 136 -18.60 -26.14 13.84
CA LYS A 136 -18.93 -26.35 12.43
C LYS A 136 -19.76 -27.61 12.22
N SER A 137 -20.66 -27.58 11.25
CA SER A 137 -21.31 -28.78 10.75
C SER A 137 -20.36 -29.69 9.94
N LYS A 138 -20.51 -31.00 10.10
CA LYS A 138 -19.78 -32.04 9.38
C LYS A 138 -20.04 -31.99 7.88
N GLU A 139 -21.27 -31.71 7.48
CA GLU A 139 -21.63 -31.45 6.08
C GLU A 139 -20.94 -30.18 5.55
N GLY A 140 -20.92 -29.11 6.34
CA GLY A 140 -20.20 -27.88 5.99
C GLY A 140 -18.70 -28.10 5.79
N MET A 141 -18.08 -28.95 6.63
CA MET A 141 -16.68 -29.35 6.47
C MET A 141 -16.44 -30.20 5.21
N ARG A 142 -17.34 -31.15 4.90
CA ARG A 142 -17.29 -31.95 3.66
C ARG A 142 -17.43 -31.07 2.42
N ARG A 143 -18.44 -30.19 2.38
CA ARG A 143 -18.65 -29.25 1.26
C ARG A 143 -17.47 -28.29 1.09
N ALA A 144 -16.86 -27.84 2.19
CA ALA A 144 -15.68 -27.00 2.13
C ALA A 144 -14.44 -27.75 1.61
N ALA A 145 -14.27 -29.03 1.98
CA ALA A 145 -13.20 -29.89 1.46
C ALA A 145 -13.38 -30.16 -0.03
N GLU A 146 -14.61 -30.50 -0.47
CA GLU A 146 -14.94 -30.70 -1.88
C GLU A 146 -14.72 -29.42 -2.70
N ALA A 147 -15.17 -28.27 -2.21
CA ALA A 147 -14.94 -26.98 -2.88
C ALA A 147 -13.45 -26.62 -2.96
N LYS A 148 -12.65 -27.00 -1.96
CA LYS A 148 -11.20 -26.84 -2.00
C LYS A 148 -10.57 -27.77 -3.04
N GLU A 149 -10.98 -29.03 -3.07
CA GLU A 149 -10.49 -29.99 -4.05
C GLU A 149 -10.86 -29.58 -5.49
N GLN A 150 -12.08 -29.11 -5.71
CA GLN A 150 -12.50 -28.56 -7.00
C GLN A 150 -11.64 -27.37 -7.42
N ARG A 151 -11.36 -26.43 -6.50
CA ARG A 151 -10.44 -25.31 -6.77
C ARG A 151 -9.02 -25.78 -7.08
N ASP A 152 -8.51 -26.75 -6.34
CA ASP A 152 -7.16 -27.30 -6.54
C ASP A 152 -7.07 -28.03 -7.88
N ARG A 153 -8.12 -28.76 -8.29
CA ARG A 153 -8.26 -29.39 -9.62
C ARG A 153 -8.32 -28.33 -10.73
N GLU A 154 -9.14 -27.29 -10.59
CA GLU A 154 -9.20 -26.18 -11.56
C GLU A 154 -7.85 -25.45 -11.67
N GLU A 155 -7.16 -25.22 -10.56
CA GLU A 155 -5.84 -24.60 -10.54
C GLU A 155 -4.78 -25.51 -11.20
N ALA A 156 -4.82 -26.81 -10.94
CA ALA A 156 -3.96 -27.80 -11.58
C ALA A 156 -4.19 -27.84 -13.11
N GLN A 157 -5.45 -27.82 -13.55
CA GLN A 157 -5.79 -27.73 -14.98
C GLN A 157 -5.27 -26.44 -15.61
N ARG A 158 -5.45 -25.29 -14.95
CA ARG A 158 -4.91 -24.01 -15.41
C ARG A 158 -3.39 -24.02 -15.52
N LYS A 159 -2.70 -24.56 -14.50
CA LYS A 159 -1.24 -24.72 -14.51
C LYS A 159 -0.79 -25.68 -15.62
N ALA A 160 -1.51 -26.77 -15.85
CA ALA A 160 -1.21 -27.70 -16.93
C ALA A 160 -1.32 -27.04 -18.31
N ILE A 161 -2.39 -26.25 -18.54
CA ILE A 161 -2.56 -25.48 -19.77
C ILE A 161 -1.44 -24.43 -19.93
N GLU A 162 -1.10 -23.71 -18.85
CA GLU A 162 -0.01 -22.72 -18.88
C GLU A 162 1.35 -23.38 -19.17
N ASN A 163 1.62 -24.55 -18.59
CA ASN A 163 2.85 -25.30 -18.83
C ASN A 163 2.91 -25.85 -20.26
N ARG A 164 1.80 -26.37 -20.79
CA ARG A 164 1.70 -26.79 -22.20
C ARG A 164 2.01 -25.62 -23.15
N TYR A 165 1.43 -24.46 -22.89
CA TYR A 165 1.68 -23.26 -23.69
C TYR A 165 3.14 -22.78 -23.58
N LYS A 166 3.74 -22.78 -22.37
CA LYS A 166 5.17 -22.45 -22.17
C LYS A 166 6.11 -23.42 -22.87
N ASN A 167 5.78 -24.72 -22.87
CA ASN A 167 6.57 -25.73 -23.56
C ASN A 167 6.49 -25.53 -25.08
N ALA A 168 5.31 -25.22 -25.62
CA ALA A 168 5.15 -24.85 -27.03
C ALA A 168 5.92 -23.57 -27.39
N GLU A 169 5.91 -22.54 -26.53
CA GLU A 169 6.74 -21.32 -26.73
C GLU A 169 8.24 -21.64 -26.75
N ARG A 170 8.72 -22.53 -25.86
CA ARG A 170 10.13 -22.95 -25.86
C ARG A 170 10.50 -23.75 -27.10
N ALA A 171 9.65 -24.68 -27.53
CA ALA A 171 9.87 -25.46 -28.73
C ALA A 171 9.91 -24.58 -29.98
N ALA A 172 8.96 -23.65 -30.13
CA ALA A 172 8.95 -22.68 -31.23
C ALA A 172 10.17 -21.75 -31.21
N LYS A 173 10.73 -21.45 -30.03
CA LYS A 173 11.96 -20.67 -29.90
C LYS A 173 13.21 -21.47 -30.32
N LEU A 174 13.30 -22.74 -29.92
CA LEU A 174 14.40 -23.62 -30.34
C LEU A 174 14.38 -23.84 -31.85
N GLU A 175 13.21 -24.08 -32.43
CA GLU A 175 13.01 -24.23 -33.88
C GLU A 175 13.43 -22.97 -34.66
N ALA A 176 13.14 -21.79 -34.11
CA ALA A 176 13.59 -20.52 -34.69
C ALA A 176 15.11 -20.33 -34.56
N GLU A 177 15.73 -20.75 -33.45
CA GLU A 177 17.19 -20.72 -33.26
C GLU A 177 17.90 -21.72 -34.19
N GLU A 178 17.34 -22.91 -34.40
CA GLU A 178 17.85 -23.91 -35.34
C GLU A 178 17.79 -23.41 -36.78
N ALA A 179 16.67 -22.79 -37.18
CA ALA A 179 16.57 -22.14 -38.49
C ALA A 179 17.58 -21.00 -38.66
N GLN A 180 17.85 -20.20 -37.62
CA GLN A 180 18.91 -19.19 -37.67
C GLN A 180 20.30 -19.81 -37.82
N ARG A 181 20.60 -20.90 -37.09
CA ARG A 181 21.86 -21.62 -37.25
C ARG A 181 22.03 -22.23 -38.64
N ALA A 182 20.96 -22.73 -39.26
CA ALA A 182 21.01 -23.23 -40.63
C ALA A 182 21.38 -22.10 -41.61
N ILE A 183 20.78 -20.91 -41.46
CA ILE A 183 21.14 -19.71 -42.25
C ILE A 183 22.62 -19.37 -42.06
N ASP A 184 23.10 -19.32 -40.81
CA ASP A 184 24.49 -18.96 -40.49
C ASP A 184 25.50 -19.98 -41.05
N GLN A 185 25.10 -21.24 -41.20
CA GLN A 185 25.90 -22.33 -41.79
C GLN A 185 25.75 -22.45 -43.31
N GLY A 186 24.90 -21.62 -43.95
CA GLY A 186 24.61 -21.70 -45.38
C GLY A 186 23.82 -22.94 -45.79
N LEU A 187 23.14 -23.59 -44.85
CA LEU A 187 22.26 -24.73 -45.07
C LEU A 187 20.83 -24.25 -45.37
N ASP A 188 20.09 -25.04 -46.14
CA ASP A 188 18.69 -24.74 -46.47
C ASP A 188 17.82 -24.67 -45.21
N VAL A 189 17.06 -23.58 -45.08
CA VAL A 189 16.18 -23.36 -43.94
C VAL A 189 14.96 -24.26 -44.05
N PRO A 190 14.60 -25.01 -42.98
CA PRO A 190 13.36 -25.77 -42.95
C PRO A 190 12.15 -24.86 -43.28
N THR A 191 11.33 -25.29 -44.23
CA THR A 191 10.15 -24.55 -44.69
C THR A 191 8.97 -24.67 -43.73
N GLU A 192 8.92 -25.75 -42.94
CA GLU A 192 7.86 -26.03 -41.98
C GLU A 192 8.35 -25.85 -40.54
N PHE A 193 7.53 -25.17 -39.73
CA PHE A 193 7.79 -24.89 -38.32
C PHE A 193 6.67 -25.49 -37.45
N PRO A 194 6.60 -26.83 -37.30
CA PRO A 194 5.54 -27.51 -36.55
C PRO A 194 5.33 -26.95 -35.14
N ALA A 195 6.39 -26.54 -34.43
CA ALA A 195 6.23 -26.02 -33.07
C ALA A 195 5.60 -24.60 -33.06
N LYS A 196 5.99 -23.76 -34.03
CA LYS A 196 5.37 -22.43 -34.24
C LYS A 196 3.90 -22.53 -34.65
N GLU A 197 3.55 -23.50 -35.49
CA GLU A 197 2.17 -23.76 -35.88
C GLU A 197 1.32 -24.29 -34.72
N ALA A 198 1.87 -25.22 -33.93
CA ALA A 198 1.22 -25.73 -32.72
C ALA A 198 0.96 -24.59 -31.72
N LEU A 199 1.91 -23.67 -31.54
CA LEU A 199 1.74 -22.49 -30.69
C LEU A 199 0.64 -21.55 -31.22
N LYS A 200 0.54 -21.35 -32.53
CA LYS A 200 -0.50 -20.53 -33.16
C LYS A 200 -1.91 -21.13 -32.99
N LYS A 201 -2.01 -22.46 -32.98
CA LYS A 201 -3.27 -23.19 -32.71
C LYS A 201 -3.69 -23.13 -31.23
N MET A 202 -2.76 -22.83 -30.31
CA MET A 202 -3.06 -22.73 -28.87
C MET A 202 -3.58 -21.35 -28.45
N ASN A 203 -4.68 -21.32 -27.70
CA ASN A 203 -5.16 -20.11 -27.06
C ASN A 203 -4.31 -19.77 -25.84
N ARG A 204 -3.64 -18.62 -25.87
CA ARG A 204 -2.87 -18.12 -24.72
C ARG A 204 -3.78 -17.93 -23.50
N PRO A 205 -3.51 -18.60 -22.36
CA PRO A 205 -4.33 -18.43 -21.16
C PRO A 205 -4.26 -16.97 -20.68
N LYS A 206 -5.43 -16.33 -20.58
CA LYS A 206 -5.53 -14.95 -20.08
C LYS A 206 -5.15 -14.93 -18.60
N LYS A 207 -4.11 -14.16 -18.24
CA LYS A 207 -3.71 -13.97 -16.84
C LYS A 207 -4.75 -13.11 -16.12
N ILE A 208 -5.73 -13.75 -15.47
CA ILE A 208 -6.71 -13.07 -14.61
C ILE A 208 -6.03 -12.74 -13.28
N SER A 209 -6.12 -11.48 -12.84
CA SER A 209 -5.56 -11.09 -11.53
C SER A 209 -6.28 -11.82 -10.39
N LYS A 210 -5.58 -12.11 -9.27
CA LYS A 210 -6.18 -12.73 -8.08
C LYS A 210 -7.43 -11.97 -7.58
N LYS A 211 -7.41 -10.63 -7.65
CA LYS A 211 -8.56 -9.77 -7.29
C LYS A 211 -9.75 -9.96 -8.23
N GLN A 212 -9.50 -10.16 -9.52
CA GLN A 212 -10.56 -10.39 -10.50
C GLN A 212 -11.17 -11.80 -10.34
N LEU A 213 -10.35 -12.81 -10.01
CA LEU A 213 -10.86 -14.13 -9.64
C LEU A 213 -11.73 -14.07 -8.39
N GLN A 214 -11.26 -13.41 -7.32
CA GLN A 214 -12.05 -13.22 -6.10
C GLN A 214 -13.37 -12.50 -6.38
N ARG A 215 -13.35 -11.49 -7.26
CA ARG A 215 -14.58 -10.77 -7.66
C ARG A 215 -15.51 -11.67 -8.47
N GLN A 216 -14.99 -12.53 -9.34
CA GLN A 216 -15.79 -13.51 -10.07
C GLN A 216 -16.41 -14.54 -9.11
N GLU A 217 -15.66 -15.03 -8.13
CA GLU A 217 -16.20 -15.94 -7.11
C GLU A 217 -17.30 -15.28 -6.27
N GLN A 218 -17.14 -14.02 -5.87
CA GLN A 218 -18.19 -13.25 -5.17
C GLN A 218 -19.43 -13.00 -6.03
N LEU A 219 -19.29 -13.06 -7.35
CA LEU A 219 -20.40 -12.89 -8.29
C LEU A 219 -21.09 -14.21 -8.64
N LYS A 220 -20.48 -15.36 -8.34
CA LYS A 220 -21.14 -16.65 -8.53
C LYS A 220 -22.27 -16.76 -7.49
N PRO A 221 -23.51 -17.11 -7.90
CA PRO A 221 -24.60 -17.29 -6.97
C PRO A 221 -24.23 -18.40 -5.99
N GLN A 222 -24.23 -18.10 -4.70
CA GLN A 222 -24.01 -19.13 -3.68
C GLN A 222 -25.34 -19.84 -3.40
N PRO A 223 -25.33 -21.18 -3.24
CA PRO A 223 -26.51 -21.91 -2.85
C PRO A 223 -27.00 -21.39 -1.50
N VAL A 224 -28.31 -21.17 -1.38
CA VAL A 224 -28.92 -20.73 -0.13
C VAL A 224 -28.92 -21.90 0.84
N PRO A 225 -28.34 -21.77 2.05
CA PRO A 225 -28.40 -22.83 3.04
C PRO A 225 -29.86 -23.10 3.47
N PRO A 226 -30.19 -24.33 3.89
CA PRO A 226 -31.50 -24.63 4.44
C PRO A 226 -31.80 -23.71 5.64
N LYS A 227 -33.06 -23.31 5.80
CA LYS A 227 -33.48 -22.42 6.89
C LYS A 227 -33.38 -23.19 8.22
N PRO A 228 -32.54 -22.73 9.18
CA PRO A 228 -32.45 -23.37 10.48
C PRO A 228 -33.68 -23.05 11.34
N VAL A 229 -33.93 -23.86 12.37
CA VAL A 229 -35.06 -23.69 13.29
C VAL A 229 -34.51 -23.62 14.72
N ILE A 230 -35.05 -22.73 15.54
CA ILE A 230 -34.74 -22.69 16.98
C ILE A 230 -35.97 -23.28 17.70
N PRO A 231 -35.84 -24.40 18.42
CA PRO A 231 -36.93 -24.97 19.20
C PRO A 231 -37.44 -24.00 20.28
N GLU A 232 -38.74 -24.06 20.58
CA GLU A 232 -39.34 -23.31 21.68
C GLU A 232 -38.70 -23.75 23.02
N GLY A 233 -38.23 -22.78 23.80
CA GLY A 233 -37.53 -23.03 25.09
C GLY A 233 -36.02 -22.80 25.09
N ILE A 234 -35.40 -22.54 23.93
CA ILE A 234 -33.96 -22.22 23.83
C ILE A 234 -33.80 -20.75 23.45
N SER A 235 -33.48 -19.91 24.43
CA SER A 235 -33.27 -18.47 24.23
C SER A 235 -31.87 -18.19 23.69
N LEU A 236 -31.78 -17.27 22.72
CA LEU A 236 -30.51 -16.68 22.30
C LEU A 236 -29.93 -15.84 23.46
N PRO A 237 -28.58 -15.71 23.56
CA PRO A 237 -27.96 -14.79 24.50
C PRO A 237 -28.46 -13.36 24.27
N GLU A 238 -28.79 -12.63 25.35
CA GLU A 238 -29.46 -11.31 25.30
C GLU A 238 -28.70 -10.24 24.48
N GLU A 239 -27.40 -10.39 24.30
CA GLU A 239 -26.56 -9.45 23.55
C GLU A 239 -26.51 -9.73 22.03
N GLU A 240 -26.97 -10.89 21.57
CA GLU A 240 -26.91 -11.26 20.15
C GLU A 240 -28.24 -10.97 19.43
N GLU A 241 -28.18 -10.27 18.28
CA GLU A 241 -29.34 -10.09 17.40
C GLU A 241 -29.85 -11.46 16.93
N ASN A 242 -31.17 -11.67 16.97
CA ASN A 242 -31.80 -12.86 16.38
C ASN A 242 -31.72 -12.81 14.86
N LEU A 243 -30.65 -13.36 14.28
CA LEU A 243 -30.42 -13.35 12.83
C LEU A 243 -31.43 -14.24 12.09
N LEU A 244 -32.08 -15.18 12.78
CA LEU A 244 -33.14 -16.00 12.19
C LEU A 244 -34.41 -15.20 11.92
N ALA A 245 -34.76 -14.26 12.81
CA ALA A 245 -35.83 -13.29 12.54
C ALA A 245 -35.52 -12.38 11.34
N LEU A 246 -34.23 -12.16 11.05
CA LEU A 246 -33.76 -11.41 9.89
C LEU A 246 -33.59 -12.26 8.63
N TRP A 247 -33.93 -13.56 8.66
CA TRP A 247 -33.72 -14.47 7.52
C TRP A 247 -34.51 -14.06 6.27
N ASP A 248 -35.76 -13.64 6.48
CA ASP A 248 -36.73 -13.25 5.44
C ASP A 248 -36.84 -11.71 5.31
N ILE A 249 -35.76 -11.00 5.64
CA ILE A 249 -35.70 -9.55 5.60
C ILE A 249 -35.86 -8.99 4.17
N THR A 250 -36.67 -7.94 4.07
CA THR A 250 -36.95 -7.26 2.80
C THR A 250 -35.74 -6.46 2.30
N ASP A 251 -35.64 -6.26 0.98
CA ASP A 251 -34.59 -5.43 0.37
C ASP A 251 -34.55 -4.02 0.98
N ALA A 252 -35.71 -3.44 1.29
CA ALA A 252 -35.82 -2.12 1.91
C ALA A 252 -35.16 -2.09 3.31
N GLN A 253 -35.43 -3.08 4.15
CA GLN A 253 -34.82 -3.18 5.48
C GLN A 253 -33.30 -3.42 5.40
N ILE A 254 -32.82 -4.26 4.48
CA ILE A 254 -31.38 -4.44 4.24
C ILE A 254 -30.73 -3.11 3.84
N THR A 255 -31.37 -2.33 2.97
CA THR A 255 -30.81 -1.02 2.57
C THR A 255 -30.72 -0.04 3.72
N LYS A 256 -31.70 -0.02 4.64
CA LYS A 256 -31.65 0.79 5.87
C LYS A 256 -30.49 0.35 6.75
N ARG A 257 -30.35 -0.95 7.02
CA ARG A 257 -29.24 -1.53 7.79
C ARG A 257 -27.87 -1.17 7.21
N LEU A 258 -27.69 -1.31 5.89
CA LEU A 258 -26.45 -0.92 5.22
C LEU A 258 -26.18 0.59 5.31
N ALA A 259 -27.23 1.42 5.30
CA ALA A 259 -27.08 2.86 5.50
C ALA A 259 -26.66 3.17 6.94
N ASP A 260 -27.24 2.51 7.93
CA ASP A 260 -26.91 2.73 9.34
C ASP A 260 -25.51 2.21 9.70
N GLN A 261 -25.08 1.07 9.12
CA GLN A 261 -23.68 0.63 9.21
C GLN A 261 -22.70 1.68 8.65
N LYS A 262 -23.06 2.32 7.52
CA LYS A 262 -22.25 3.42 6.95
C LYS A 262 -22.24 4.65 7.85
N LYS A 263 -23.39 5.01 8.45
CA LYS A 263 -23.49 6.12 9.42
C LYS A 263 -22.64 5.83 10.66
N ASN A 264 -22.72 4.62 11.22
CA ASN A 264 -21.95 4.22 12.40
C ASN A 264 -20.44 4.20 12.11
N LYS A 265 -20.03 3.73 10.92
CA LYS A 265 -18.63 3.82 10.46
C LYS A 265 -18.17 5.27 10.28
N ALA A 266 -19.06 6.17 9.84
CA ALA A 266 -18.75 7.59 9.72
C ALA A 266 -18.63 8.25 11.11
N LYS A 267 -19.51 7.91 12.05
CA LYS A 267 -19.46 8.36 13.45
C LYS A 267 -18.17 7.90 14.13
N SER A 268 -17.84 6.60 14.07
CA SER A 268 -16.59 6.08 14.66
C SER A 268 -15.33 6.67 14.02
N ARG A 269 -15.36 6.99 12.72
CA ARG A 269 -14.28 7.73 12.07
C ARG A 269 -14.15 9.16 12.60
N LYS A 270 -15.27 9.87 12.80
CA LYS A 270 -15.27 11.22 13.37
C LYS A 270 -14.74 11.20 14.81
N GLU A 271 -15.20 10.25 15.63
CA GLU A 271 -14.71 10.02 17.00
C GLU A 271 -13.21 9.72 17.03
N LEU A 272 -12.71 8.86 16.13
CA LEU A 272 -11.27 8.60 16.04
C LEU A 272 -10.48 9.86 15.70
N ILE A 273 -11.02 10.73 14.83
CA ILE A 273 -10.39 12.01 14.50
C ILE A 273 -10.40 12.98 15.69
N THR A 274 -11.47 13.05 16.48
CA THR A 274 -11.51 13.90 17.70
C THR A 274 -10.53 13.40 18.75
N ILE A 275 -10.52 12.10 19.04
CA ILE A 275 -9.56 11.43 19.93
C ILE A 275 -8.12 11.74 19.50
N GLN A 276 -7.81 11.66 18.20
CA GLN A 276 -6.48 11.98 17.68
C GLN A 276 -6.12 13.47 17.80
N LYS A 277 -7.07 14.39 17.56
CA LYS A 277 -6.85 15.83 17.71
C LYS A 277 -6.54 16.18 19.16
N GLU A 278 -7.21 15.57 20.12
CA GLU A 278 -6.99 15.83 21.54
C GLU A 278 -5.70 15.20 22.05
N ASN A 279 -5.37 13.99 21.60
CA ASN A 279 -4.06 13.42 21.88
C ASN A 279 -2.93 14.31 21.29
N LYS A 280 -3.14 14.92 20.12
CA LYS A 280 -2.20 15.93 19.58
C LYS A 280 -2.12 17.18 20.47
N LYS A 281 -3.24 17.68 21.00
CA LYS A 281 -3.26 18.79 21.96
C LYS A 281 -2.50 18.43 23.24
N LEU A 282 -2.75 17.26 23.82
CA LEU A 282 -2.02 16.74 24.99
C LEU A 282 -0.52 16.62 24.71
N ASN A 283 -0.13 16.09 23.54
CA ASN A 283 1.27 16.00 23.17
C ASN A 283 1.93 17.37 22.94
N ARG A 284 1.18 18.39 22.50
CA ARG A 284 1.67 19.78 22.46
C ARG A 284 1.88 20.32 23.88
N ALA A 285 0.93 20.11 24.80
CA ALA A 285 1.07 20.50 26.20
C ALA A 285 2.26 19.80 26.88
N LEU A 286 2.48 18.50 26.61
CA LEU A 286 3.67 17.78 27.09
C LEU A 286 4.98 18.34 26.54
N LYS A 287 5.00 18.80 25.29
CA LYS A 287 6.19 19.47 24.74
C LYS A 287 6.47 20.80 25.43
N VAL A 288 5.43 21.54 25.80
CA VAL A 288 5.57 22.78 26.57
C VAL A 288 6.12 22.47 27.97
N LYS A 289 5.51 21.52 28.69
CA LYS A 289 6.01 21.06 30.01
C LYS A 289 7.44 20.51 29.95
N LYS A 290 7.81 19.82 28.87
CA LYS A 290 9.19 19.39 28.66
C LYS A 290 10.15 20.58 28.55
N ARG A 291 9.80 21.60 27.76
CA ARG A 291 10.59 22.83 27.66
C ARG A 291 10.68 23.57 29.00
N GLU A 292 9.60 23.59 29.78
CA GLU A 292 9.60 24.16 31.14
C GLU A 292 10.57 23.39 32.05
N ALA A 293 10.54 22.05 32.03
CA ALA A 293 11.46 21.23 32.82
C ALA A 293 12.92 21.38 32.37
N ASP A 294 13.17 21.42 31.06
CA ASP A 294 14.50 21.65 30.48
C ASP A 294 15.04 23.03 30.89
N ASN A 295 14.19 24.08 30.89
CA ASN A 295 14.56 25.43 31.33
C ASN A 295 14.85 25.51 32.84
N LEU A 296 14.19 24.66 33.65
CA LEU A 296 14.38 24.58 35.10
C LEU A 296 15.50 23.59 35.49
N GLY A 297 16.10 22.89 34.53
CA GLY A 297 17.13 21.86 34.80
C GLY A 297 16.60 20.60 35.51
N VAL A 298 15.30 20.34 35.48
CA VAL A 298 14.66 19.20 36.17
C VAL A 298 14.45 18.03 35.20
N ILE A 299 14.66 16.79 35.67
CA ILE A 299 14.41 15.57 34.88
C ILE A 299 12.92 15.49 34.50
N PHE A 300 12.63 15.38 33.20
CA PHE A 300 11.26 15.36 32.68
C PHE A 300 10.58 13.99 32.82
N ASP A 301 9.70 13.87 33.81
CA ASP A 301 8.83 12.71 33.99
C ASP A 301 7.52 12.82 33.18
N LYS A 302 7.43 12.04 32.11
CA LYS A 302 6.29 12.10 31.17
C LYS A 302 4.93 11.76 31.80
N GLU A 303 4.88 10.82 32.74
CA GLU A 303 3.63 10.40 33.38
C GLU A 303 3.16 11.42 34.42
N LYS A 304 4.09 11.98 35.18
CA LYS A 304 3.83 13.07 36.13
C LYS A 304 3.32 14.32 35.42
N ALA A 305 3.99 14.71 34.33
CA ALA A 305 3.56 15.83 33.50
C ALA A 305 2.18 15.60 32.86
N ARG A 306 1.85 14.36 32.46
CA ARG A 306 0.50 14.01 31.97
C ARG A 306 -0.56 14.21 33.04
N LYS A 307 -0.33 13.67 34.25
CA LYS A 307 -1.25 13.83 35.38
C LYS A 307 -1.43 15.30 35.75
N GLU A 308 -0.36 16.08 35.75
CA GLU A 308 -0.40 17.52 36.04
C GLU A 308 -1.21 18.30 34.98
N ILE A 309 -0.99 18.04 33.69
CA ILE A 309 -1.75 18.68 32.60
C ILE A 309 -3.24 18.32 32.71
N LEU A 310 -3.56 17.05 32.94
CA LEU A 310 -4.95 16.60 33.09
C LEU A 310 -5.61 17.23 34.32
N ALA A 311 -4.89 17.29 35.46
CA ALA A 311 -5.38 17.93 36.68
C ALA A 311 -5.59 19.44 36.51
N GLN A 312 -4.70 20.15 35.80
CA GLN A 312 -4.87 21.58 35.50
C GLN A 312 -6.07 21.85 34.60
N VAL A 313 -6.35 20.96 33.64
CA VAL A 313 -7.54 21.05 32.81
C VAL A 313 -8.81 20.76 33.61
N ALA A 314 -8.81 19.73 34.46
CA ALA A 314 -9.93 19.40 35.34
C ALA A 314 -10.27 20.56 36.28
N LYS A 315 -9.25 21.21 36.86
CA LYS A 315 -9.41 22.39 37.73
C LYS A 315 -9.94 23.63 36.98
N ARG A 316 -9.66 23.77 35.68
CA ARG A 316 -10.17 24.87 34.84
C ARG A 316 -11.57 24.61 34.28
N GLY A 317 -11.99 23.34 34.19
CA GLY A 317 -13.31 22.93 33.72
C GLY A 317 -14.41 22.99 34.77
N GLN A 318 -14.06 23.22 36.03
CA GLN A 318 -15.02 23.58 37.08
C GLN A 318 -15.53 24.99 36.79
N PRO A 319 -16.85 25.22 36.66
CA PRO A 319 -17.38 26.57 36.54
C PRO A 319 -16.99 27.32 37.81
N ARG A 320 -16.15 28.34 37.66
CA ARG A 320 -16.14 29.41 38.66
C ARG A 320 -17.51 30.08 38.50
N SER A 321 -18.37 29.92 39.50
CA SER A 321 -19.47 30.85 39.70
C SER A 321 -18.88 32.27 39.68
N ASP A 322 -19.66 33.21 39.17
CA ASP A 322 -19.38 34.65 39.10
C ASP A 322 -18.72 35.08 37.79
N SER A 323 -19.57 35.31 36.78
CA SER A 323 -19.80 36.66 36.23
C SER A 323 -20.59 36.52 34.93
N ASP A 324 -21.79 37.10 34.93
CA ASP A 324 -22.64 37.28 33.76
C ASP A 324 -21.87 37.97 32.63
N SER A 325 -21.87 37.35 31.45
CA SER A 325 -21.68 38.08 30.20
C SER A 325 -22.36 37.28 29.09
N ASP A 326 -23.59 37.68 28.78
CA ASP A 326 -24.30 37.30 27.58
C ASP A 326 -23.43 37.60 26.36
N THR A 327 -23.08 36.57 25.59
CA THR A 327 -22.59 36.79 24.23
C THR A 327 -23.07 35.65 23.36
N ASP A 328 -24.21 35.91 22.72
CA ASP A 328 -24.78 35.10 21.66
C ASP A 328 -23.70 34.72 20.66
N SER A 329 -23.58 33.43 20.40
CA SER A 329 -22.62 32.86 19.47
C SER A 329 -23.35 32.01 18.46
N ASP A 330 -23.94 32.68 17.46
CA ASP A 330 -24.40 32.06 16.23
C ASP A 330 -23.22 31.38 15.52
N ALA A 331 -23.27 30.05 15.51
CA ALA A 331 -22.23 29.21 14.94
C ALA A 331 -22.49 28.94 13.45
N ASP A 332 -22.27 29.94 12.61
CA ASP A 332 -22.20 29.72 11.16
C ASP A 332 -20.78 29.36 10.72
N SER A 333 -20.60 28.04 10.60
CA SER A 333 -19.41 27.39 10.08
C SER A 333 -19.34 27.52 8.55
N ASN A 334 -18.72 28.59 8.04
CA ASN A 334 -18.28 28.65 6.64
C ASN A 334 -16.77 28.85 6.53
N SER A 335 -16.10 27.77 6.15
CA SER A 335 -14.69 27.67 5.81
C SER A 335 -14.50 27.99 4.33
N ASP A 336 -13.90 29.14 4.01
CA ASP A 336 -12.94 29.29 2.90
C ASP A 336 -12.36 30.71 2.93
N SER A 337 -11.05 30.86 3.12
CA SER A 337 -10.27 31.80 2.29
C SER A 337 -8.77 31.71 2.58
N SER A 338 -8.03 31.45 1.51
CA SER A 338 -6.60 31.68 1.34
C SER A 338 -6.28 33.17 1.18
N SER A 339 -5.30 33.71 1.89
CA SER A 339 -4.50 34.84 1.39
C SER A 339 -3.16 34.99 2.12
N ASP A 340 -2.09 34.89 1.33
CA ASP A 340 -0.81 35.54 1.56
C ASP A 340 -0.98 37.06 1.67
N SER A 341 -0.17 37.72 2.51
CA SER A 341 0.41 39.04 2.26
C SER A 341 1.52 39.36 3.26
N ASP A 342 2.71 39.59 2.74
CA ASP A 342 3.80 40.37 3.33
C ASP A 342 3.32 41.81 3.63
N SER A 343 3.74 42.36 4.77
CA SER A 343 4.04 43.79 4.88
C SER A 343 4.96 44.01 6.08
N GLY A 344 6.18 44.45 5.81
CA GLY A 344 7.03 45.06 6.81
C GLY A 344 6.65 46.52 7.02
N SER A 345 6.72 46.98 8.26
CA SER A 345 7.18 48.32 8.62
C SER A 345 7.24 48.47 10.14
N ASP A 346 8.32 49.13 10.53
CA ASP A 346 8.43 50.10 11.62
C ASP A 346 8.93 49.65 13.00
N VAL A 347 10.07 50.24 13.34
CA VAL A 347 10.82 50.13 14.58
C VAL A 347 10.40 51.32 15.43
N GLU A 348 9.67 51.06 16.50
CA GLU A 348 9.35 52.04 17.55
C GLU A 348 9.69 51.44 18.92
N GLU A 349 10.30 52.28 19.73
CA GLU A 349 11.10 52.00 20.91
C GLU A 349 10.21 51.78 22.14
N VAL A 350 10.30 50.61 22.81
CA VAL A 350 9.53 50.34 24.02
C VAL A 350 10.42 49.84 25.17
N LYS A 351 10.52 50.68 26.20
CA LYS A 351 11.12 50.44 27.52
C LYS A 351 10.61 49.14 28.19
N PRO A 352 11.44 48.47 29.02
CA PRO A 352 11.10 47.16 29.58
C PRO A 352 10.07 47.31 30.71
N LYS A 353 8.81 46.90 30.46
CA LYS A 353 7.84 46.60 31.53
C LYS A 353 7.88 45.11 31.86
N GLU A 354 7.96 44.85 33.16
CA GLU A 354 8.09 43.55 33.81
C GLU A 354 7.20 42.45 33.20
N LYS A 355 7.84 41.35 32.77
CA LYS A 355 7.16 40.14 32.32
C LYS A 355 6.59 39.39 33.52
N LYS A 356 5.38 39.75 33.97
CA LYS A 356 4.49 38.75 34.59
C LYS A 356 4.18 37.73 33.50
N SER A 357 4.74 36.52 33.65
CA SER A 357 4.49 35.37 32.78
C SER A 357 3.01 34.97 32.85
N LYS A 358 2.18 35.66 32.06
CA LYS A 358 0.85 35.15 31.72
C LYS A 358 1.07 33.88 30.91
N GLY A 359 1.11 32.74 31.61
CA GLY A 359 1.31 31.42 31.05
C GLY A 359 0.34 31.22 29.89
N ALA A 360 0.87 30.84 28.73
CA ALA A 360 0.09 30.62 27.52
C ALA A 360 -1.14 29.76 27.85
N PRO A 361 -2.35 30.15 27.40
CA PRO A 361 -3.57 29.43 27.74
C PRO A 361 -3.45 27.99 27.25
N LEU A 362 -3.33 27.05 28.19
CA LEU A 362 -3.36 25.62 27.90
C LEU A 362 -4.64 25.30 27.11
N PRO A 363 -4.53 24.48 26.05
CA PRO A 363 -5.68 24.13 25.24
C PRO A 363 -6.72 23.39 26.11
N LYS A 364 -8.00 23.73 25.96
CA LYS A 364 -9.10 22.94 26.53
C LYS A 364 -8.99 21.50 26.00
N LEU A 365 -8.73 20.57 26.91
CA LEU A 365 -8.63 19.13 26.65
C LEU A 365 -9.90 18.45 27.19
N ASP A 366 -10.41 17.46 26.47
CA ASP A 366 -11.49 16.60 26.97
C ASP A 366 -10.86 15.36 27.62
N LEU A 367 -11.14 15.15 28.90
CA LEU A 367 -10.54 14.09 29.70
C LEU A 367 -10.99 12.70 29.24
N GLY A 368 -12.28 12.53 28.93
CA GLY A 368 -12.85 11.22 28.58
C GLY A 368 -12.36 10.70 27.23
N LEU A 369 -12.12 11.58 26.27
CA LEU A 369 -11.57 11.23 24.97
C LEU A 369 -10.04 10.96 25.02
N ILE A 370 -9.33 11.56 25.98
CA ILE A 370 -7.92 11.26 26.23
C ILE A 370 -7.74 9.88 26.85
N GLU A 371 -8.61 9.49 27.79
CA GLU A 371 -8.62 8.15 28.37
C GLU A 371 -8.87 7.09 27.29
N LYS A 372 -9.88 7.31 26.42
CA LYS A 372 -10.11 6.48 25.24
C LYS A 372 -8.89 6.40 24.32
N ALA A 373 -8.18 7.52 24.12
CA ALA A 373 -6.94 7.51 23.33
C ALA A 373 -5.84 6.63 23.98
N ALA A 374 -5.73 6.66 25.30
CA ALA A 374 -4.77 5.87 26.06
C ALA A 374 -5.13 4.38 26.04
N GLU A 375 -6.41 4.04 26.14
CA GLU A 375 -6.94 2.68 26.03
C GLU A 375 -6.67 2.08 24.64
N ILE A 376 -6.97 2.82 23.56
CA ILE A 376 -6.65 2.41 22.19
C ILE A 376 -5.14 2.13 22.03
N ALA A 377 -4.29 2.95 22.67
CA ALA A 377 -2.85 2.77 22.63
C ALA A 377 -2.38 1.54 23.43
N ARG A 378 -3.01 1.24 24.58
CA ARG A 378 -2.76 0.02 25.37
C ARG A 378 -3.16 -1.22 24.59
N ALA A 379 -4.39 -1.24 24.04
CA ALA A 379 -4.88 -2.32 23.20
C ALA A 379 -3.97 -2.59 21.98
N HIS A 380 -3.41 -1.55 21.35
CA HIS A 380 -2.46 -1.73 20.25
C HIS A 380 -1.10 -2.31 20.72
N LYS A 381 -0.62 -1.94 21.91
CA LYS A 381 0.60 -2.52 22.50
C LYS A 381 0.41 -3.98 22.87
N GLU A 382 -0.71 -4.33 23.50
CA GLU A 382 -1.09 -5.70 23.84
C GLU A 382 -1.21 -6.56 22.58
N LYS A 383 -1.92 -6.07 21.55
CA LYS A 383 -1.96 -6.76 20.24
C LYS A 383 -0.58 -7.01 19.64
N LYS A 384 0.36 -6.05 19.80
CA LYS A 384 1.75 -6.21 19.33
C LYS A 384 2.53 -7.24 20.16
N GLN A 385 2.31 -7.28 21.48
CA GLN A 385 2.91 -8.28 22.37
C GLN A 385 2.38 -9.67 22.08
N ASN A 386 1.05 -9.85 22.03
CA ASN A 386 0.41 -11.11 21.70
C ASN A 386 0.84 -11.63 20.31
N ALA A 387 0.98 -10.73 19.32
CA ALA A 387 1.49 -11.11 18.01
C ALA A 387 2.96 -11.56 18.04
N LYS A 388 3.81 -10.94 18.88
CA LYS A 388 5.21 -11.34 19.07
C LYS A 388 5.31 -12.68 19.79
N GLU A 389 4.48 -12.90 20.80
CA GLU A 389 4.41 -14.16 21.55
C GLU A 389 3.90 -15.29 20.67
N ARG A 390 2.84 -15.07 19.90
CA ARG A 390 2.37 -16.05 18.92
C ARG A 390 3.45 -16.42 17.90
N ARG A 391 4.21 -15.45 17.38
CA ARG A 391 5.36 -15.73 16.51
C ARG A 391 6.47 -16.52 17.21
N ARG A 392 6.70 -16.30 18.50
CA ARG A 392 7.66 -17.08 19.29
C ARG A 392 7.16 -18.51 19.49
N GLN A 393 5.88 -18.69 19.82
CA GLN A 393 5.24 -20.00 19.94
C GLN A 393 5.27 -20.76 18.61
N ASP A 394 4.97 -20.11 17.48
CA ASP A 394 5.03 -20.72 16.15
C ASP A 394 6.46 -21.15 15.79
N ARG A 395 7.48 -20.35 16.13
CA ARG A 395 8.89 -20.73 15.95
C ARG A 395 9.30 -21.90 16.83
N LYS A 396 8.88 -21.91 18.10
CA LYS A 396 9.13 -23.02 19.03
C LYS A 396 8.46 -24.31 18.53
N ARG A 397 7.21 -24.23 18.06
CA ARG A 397 6.49 -25.37 17.47
C ARG A 397 7.17 -25.91 16.23
N LYS A 398 7.60 -25.03 15.30
CA LYS A 398 8.36 -25.45 14.10
C LYS A 398 9.70 -26.10 14.44
N ALA A 399 10.44 -25.53 15.39
CA ALA A 399 11.70 -26.12 15.85
C ALA A 399 11.49 -27.47 16.54
N ALA A 400 10.41 -27.63 17.31
CA ALA A 400 10.06 -28.91 17.92
C ALA A 400 9.63 -29.95 16.87
N GLU A 401 8.88 -29.55 15.85
CA GLU A 401 8.49 -30.41 14.72
C GLU A 401 9.72 -30.85 13.90
N GLU A 402 10.65 -29.94 13.62
CA GLU A 402 11.91 -30.24 12.93
C GLU A 402 12.83 -31.13 13.78
N ALA A 403 12.92 -30.88 15.09
CA ALA A 403 13.67 -31.73 16.02
C ALA A 403 13.07 -33.14 16.11
N ALA A 404 11.74 -33.26 16.23
CA ALA A 404 11.04 -34.54 16.21
C ALA A 404 11.23 -35.28 14.88
N ARG A 405 11.24 -34.55 13.76
CA ARG A 405 11.54 -35.12 12.44
C ARG A 405 12.97 -35.65 12.37
N LEU A 406 13.96 -34.88 12.80
CA LEU A 406 15.36 -35.31 12.86
C LEU A 406 15.58 -36.48 13.82
N GLU A 407 14.84 -36.54 14.93
CA GLU A 407 14.88 -37.66 15.86
C GLU A 407 14.27 -38.93 15.23
N SER A 408 13.12 -38.81 14.57
CA SER A 408 12.50 -39.92 13.83
C SER A 408 13.39 -40.42 12.68
N GLU A 409 14.09 -39.51 11.99
CA GLU A 409 15.02 -39.84 10.91
C GLU A 409 16.30 -40.49 11.45
N LYS A 410 16.76 -40.12 12.65
CA LYS A 410 17.90 -40.77 13.33
C LYS A 410 17.56 -42.14 13.94
N MET A 411 16.30 -42.38 14.30
CA MET A 411 15.85 -43.68 14.82
C MET A 411 15.49 -44.69 13.71
N ALA A 412 15.19 -44.23 12.49
CA ALA A 412 14.92 -45.10 11.34
C ALA A 412 16.10 -46.00 10.89
N PRO A 413 17.37 -45.55 10.80
CA PRO A 413 18.49 -46.40 10.38
C PRO A 413 18.94 -47.38 11.47
N LYS A 414 18.71 -47.07 12.76
CA LYS A 414 19.06 -47.99 13.86
C LYS A 414 18.18 -49.23 13.87
N ALA A 415 16.90 -49.10 13.53
CA ALA A 415 16.00 -50.25 13.37
C ALA A 415 16.35 -51.13 12.15
N SER A 416 16.92 -50.56 11.08
CA SER A 416 17.37 -51.35 9.93
C SER A 416 18.76 -51.96 10.11
N GLU A 417 19.66 -51.30 10.83
CA GLU A 417 21.01 -51.79 11.14
C GLU A 417 20.98 -52.93 12.18
N GLU A 418 20.11 -52.82 13.19
CA GLU A 418 19.89 -53.89 14.18
C GLU A 418 19.25 -55.15 13.52
N ALA A 419 18.38 -54.95 12.51
CA ALA A 419 17.84 -56.05 11.71
C ALA A 419 18.86 -56.68 10.73
N GLN A 420 19.87 -55.92 10.29
CA GLN A 420 20.96 -56.43 9.44
C GLN A 420 22.00 -57.20 10.27
N LEU A 421 22.38 -56.70 11.45
CA LEU A 421 23.26 -57.39 12.39
C LEU A 421 22.63 -58.69 12.94
N ALA A 422 21.29 -58.72 13.13
CA ALA A 422 20.57 -59.96 13.45
C ALA A 422 20.60 -60.98 12.30
N LYS A 423 20.53 -60.53 11.04
CA LYS A 423 20.66 -61.42 9.87
C LYS A 423 22.09 -61.92 9.66
N GLU A 424 23.10 -61.08 9.85
CA GLU A 424 24.51 -61.47 9.73
C GLU A 424 24.96 -62.43 10.84
N SER A 425 24.54 -62.20 12.08
CA SER A 425 24.84 -63.12 13.19
C SER A 425 24.15 -64.49 13.02
N SER A 426 22.96 -64.55 12.41
CA SER A 426 22.32 -65.82 12.04
C SER A 426 23.04 -66.56 10.91
N ARG A 427 23.63 -65.83 9.96
CA ARG A 427 24.39 -66.38 8.83
C ARG A 427 25.77 -66.87 9.27
N ALA A 428 26.42 -66.16 10.19
CA ALA A 428 27.69 -66.57 10.82
C ALA A 428 27.51 -67.85 11.67
N LYS A 429 26.41 -67.95 12.44
CA LYS A 429 26.08 -69.19 13.21
C LYS A 429 25.81 -70.39 12.29
N ARG A 430 25.19 -70.18 11.12
CA ARG A 430 24.99 -71.24 10.11
C ARG A 430 26.30 -71.65 9.42
N ALA A 431 27.19 -70.71 9.12
CA ALA A 431 28.50 -70.99 8.52
C ALA A 431 29.44 -71.74 9.50
N ALA A 432 29.46 -71.37 10.79
CA ALA A 432 30.25 -72.06 11.81
C ALA A 432 29.75 -73.50 12.08
N LYS A 433 28.44 -73.74 11.95
CA LYS A 433 27.85 -75.10 12.10
C LYS A 433 28.11 -76.00 10.88
N ALA A 434 28.35 -75.41 9.70
CA ALA A 434 28.77 -76.14 8.49
C ALA A 434 30.27 -76.47 8.51
N ALA A 435 31.12 -75.56 9.02
CA ALA A 435 32.56 -75.80 9.14
C ALA A 435 32.93 -76.84 10.23
N LYS A 436 32.12 -76.97 11.29
CA LYS A 436 32.35 -77.96 12.37
C LYS A 436 31.87 -79.38 12.04
N LYS A 437 31.20 -79.59 10.90
CA LYS A 437 30.72 -80.93 10.47
C LYS A 437 31.69 -81.69 9.56
N HIS A 438 32.81 -81.07 9.16
CA HIS A 438 33.83 -81.68 8.30
C HIS A 438 35.19 -81.95 9.01
N ALA A 439 35.26 -81.78 10.33
CA ALA A 439 36.45 -82.07 11.13
C ALA A 439 36.07 -82.66 12.48
N SER A 440 35.69 -83.94 12.50
CA SER A 440 35.88 -84.92 13.61
C SER A 440 34.94 -86.12 13.45
N ALA A 441 35.31 -87.01 12.54
CA ALA A 441 35.08 -88.44 12.69
C ALA A 441 36.43 -89.06 13.12
N ASN A 442 36.39 -89.89 14.16
CA ASN A 442 37.42 -90.82 14.69
C ASN A 442 38.13 -90.45 16.02
N GLY A 443 37.89 -91.33 17.02
CA GLY A 443 38.72 -91.70 18.20
C GLY A 443 38.64 -90.75 19.41
N ALA A 444 38.02 -91.07 20.56
CA ALA A 444 38.17 -92.14 21.57
C ALA A 444 39.14 -91.77 22.73
N ASP A 445 38.61 -91.87 23.97
CA ASP A 445 39.23 -91.87 25.33
C ASP A 445 40.01 -90.62 25.80
N ASP A 446 40.12 -90.21 27.08
CA ASP A 446 39.57 -90.59 28.39
C ASP A 446 39.92 -89.43 29.38
N SER A 447 39.15 -89.32 30.47
CA SER A 447 39.53 -88.83 31.80
C SER A 447 39.67 -87.31 32.13
N SER A 448 38.76 -86.92 33.04
CA SER A 448 39.06 -86.37 34.37
C SER A 448 39.10 -84.85 34.64
N SER A 449 38.31 -84.51 35.67
CA SER A 449 38.56 -83.54 36.73
C SER A 449 38.15 -82.07 36.46
N LYS A 450 37.13 -81.56 37.19
CA LYS A 450 37.25 -80.79 38.46
C LYS A 450 37.52 -79.31 38.10
N LYS A 451 36.82 -78.27 38.56
CA LYS A 451 36.18 -78.00 39.84
C LYS A 451 35.52 -76.60 39.68
N ARG A 452 34.31 -76.41 40.23
CA ARG A 452 33.83 -75.29 41.10
C ARG A 452 34.04 -73.81 40.67
N LYS A 453 33.24 -72.82 41.07
CA LYS A 453 31.94 -72.64 41.78
C LYS A 453 31.86 -71.11 42.00
N ARG A 454 30.68 -70.49 41.83
CA ARG A 454 30.10 -69.41 42.68
C ARG A 454 30.82 -68.03 42.73
N MET A 455 30.20 -66.86 42.95
CA MET A 455 28.86 -66.35 43.30
C MET A 455 28.73 -64.86 42.89
N GLU A 456 27.48 -64.38 42.82
CA GLU A 456 26.87 -63.13 43.36
C GLU A 456 27.73 -61.88 43.58
N ASP A 457 27.24 -60.65 43.69
CA ASP A 457 25.98 -59.89 43.48
C ASP A 457 26.26 -58.54 44.18
N VAL A 458 25.41 -57.53 43.97
CA VAL A 458 25.20 -56.34 44.82
C VAL A 458 26.03 -55.06 44.54
N GLU A 459 25.27 -54.08 44.02
CA GLU A 459 25.15 -52.64 44.34
C GLU A 459 26.36 -51.71 44.66
N ALA A 460 26.44 -50.69 43.78
CA ALA A 460 26.33 -49.24 44.07
C ALA A 460 27.53 -48.41 44.61
N VAL A 461 27.48 -47.13 44.16
CA VAL A 461 27.98 -45.89 44.79
C VAL A 461 29.35 -45.31 44.32
N VAL A 462 29.26 -44.18 43.60
CA VAL A 462 30.02 -42.90 43.74
C VAL A 462 31.34 -42.61 42.96
N GLU A 463 31.32 -41.40 42.38
CA GLU A 463 32.37 -40.39 42.01
C GLU A 463 33.53 -40.66 41.02
N GLU A 464 33.75 -39.63 40.18
CA GLU A 464 34.94 -39.26 39.39
C GLU A 464 36.25 -39.15 40.24
N PRO A 465 37.52 -39.05 39.72
CA PRO A 465 37.96 -38.27 38.53
C PRO A 465 39.27 -38.69 37.77
N ASP A 466 39.55 -37.91 36.71
CA ASP A 466 40.84 -37.30 36.28
C ASP A 466 41.89 -37.93 35.33
N THR A 467 42.58 -36.99 34.63
CA THR A 467 43.89 -36.98 33.92
C THR A 467 43.92 -37.07 32.37
N GLU A 468 44.72 -36.34 31.56
CA GLU A 468 45.59 -35.14 31.67
C GLU A 468 46.27 -34.81 30.28
N LYS A 469 46.91 -33.61 30.19
CA LYS A 469 48.00 -33.10 29.28
C LYS A 469 47.61 -31.93 28.34
N SER A 470 47.96 -30.65 28.59
CA SER A 470 49.25 -29.87 28.61
C SER A 470 49.79 -29.49 27.20
N HIS A 471 50.36 -28.32 26.82
CA HIS A 471 51.03 -27.20 27.50
C HIS A 471 51.39 -25.99 26.54
N ARG A 472 51.49 -24.73 27.07
CA ARG A 472 52.49 -23.62 26.79
C ARG A 472 52.46 -22.81 25.46
N LYS A 473 52.68 -21.47 25.33
CA LYS A 473 53.42 -20.36 26.02
C LYS A 473 52.71 -18.99 25.77
N LYS A 474 52.47 -18.11 26.77
CA LYS A 474 53.23 -16.91 27.25
C LYS A 474 53.69 -15.86 26.19
N LYS A 475 53.24 -14.59 26.29
CA LYS A 475 54.00 -13.40 26.82
C LYS A 475 53.11 -12.13 26.89
N SER A 476 53.52 -11.18 27.72
CA SER A 476 52.76 -10.11 28.40
C SER A 476 53.48 -8.75 28.35
N LYS A 477 52.74 -7.66 28.67
CA LYS A 477 53.16 -6.35 29.26
C LYS A 477 53.92 -5.38 28.32
N SER A 478 53.87 -4.04 28.39
CA SER A 478 53.54 -2.96 29.37
C SER A 478 53.39 -1.62 28.57
N GLU A 479 52.48 -0.68 28.85
CA GLU A 479 52.55 0.51 29.75
C GLU A 479 53.37 1.75 29.28
N ALA A 480 52.64 2.88 29.10
CA ALA A 480 52.94 4.33 29.21
C ALA A 480 54.04 5.07 28.39
N THR A 481 53.64 6.07 27.58
CA THR A 481 54.08 7.51 27.50
C THR A 481 53.46 8.15 26.23
N GLU A 482 52.52 9.11 26.33
CA GLU A 482 52.70 10.59 26.32
C GLU A 482 53.39 11.12 25.05
N VAL A 483 52.68 11.98 24.27
CA VAL A 483 53.14 13.18 23.53
C VAL A 483 52.02 13.68 22.58
N GLU A 484 51.49 14.85 22.93
CA GLU A 484 51.20 16.02 22.07
C GLU A 484 49.99 16.03 21.10
N LEU A 485 49.06 16.94 21.40
CA LEU A 485 47.97 17.39 20.52
C LEU A 485 47.88 18.92 20.64
N VAL A 486 48.28 19.63 19.59
CA VAL A 486 48.15 21.08 19.42
C VAL A 486 47.19 21.37 18.26
N GLU A 487 46.30 22.33 18.52
CA GLU A 487 45.47 23.21 17.65
C GLU A 487 45.23 22.78 16.18
N GLY A 488 44.00 22.71 15.66
CA GLY A 488 42.94 23.71 15.76
C GLY A 488 42.63 24.21 14.33
N THR A 489 41.44 23.89 13.80
CA THR A 489 40.67 24.71 12.83
C THR A 489 39.35 24.01 12.46
N ARG A 490 38.23 24.63 12.87
CA ARG A 490 36.90 24.50 12.24
C ARG A 490 36.88 25.42 10.98
N PRO A 491 35.84 25.49 10.12
CA PRO A 491 34.48 24.93 10.23
C PRO A 491 33.86 24.37 8.91
N ALA A 492 32.79 23.56 8.98
CA ALA A 492 31.57 23.77 8.17
C ALA A 492 30.41 22.82 8.49
N LYS A 493 29.23 23.41 8.27
CA LYS A 493 27.83 22.99 8.41
C LYS A 493 27.41 21.58 7.93
N LYS A 494 26.54 21.00 8.77
CA LYS A 494 25.23 20.35 8.49
C LYS A 494 25.11 19.44 7.26
N GLU A 495 24.90 18.14 7.52
CA GLU A 495 23.79 17.42 6.88
C GLU A 495 23.28 16.20 7.67
N LYS A 496 22.03 15.85 7.40
CA LYS A 496 21.13 15.02 8.19
C LYS A 496 21.59 13.56 8.34
N LYS A 497 21.63 13.10 9.60
CA LYS A 497 21.50 11.69 9.96
C LYS A 497 20.11 11.17 9.57
N SER A 498 20.05 10.24 8.62
CA SER A 498 19.05 9.17 8.63
C SER A 498 19.77 7.89 9.06
N LYS A 499 19.40 7.39 10.25
CA LYS A 499 19.95 6.17 10.85
C LYS A 499 19.02 5.00 10.53
N GLN A 500 19.60 4.02 9.83
CA GLN A 500 19.61 2.59 10.11
C GLN A 500 18.29 1.79 10.19
N GLY A 501 18.17 0.86 9.24
CA GLY A 501 18.32 -0.60 9.46
C GLY A 501 18.77 -1.24 8.14
N SER A 502 20.02 -1.70 7.97
CA SER A 502 20.54 -3.07 8.22
C SER A 502 19.55 -4.18 7.81
N GLY A 503 19.87 -5.14 6.95
CA GLY A 503 21.13 -5.52 6.31
C GLY A 503 20.87 -6.67 5.32
N ASP A 504 21.88 -6.97 4.51
CA ASP A 504 22.03 -8.07 3.55
C ASP A 504 21.29 -8.00 2.22
N ARG A 505 21.96 -7.40 1.21
CA ARG A 505 22.12 -7.86 -0.20
C ARG A 505 22.49 -6.71 -1.18
N PRO A 506 23.78 -6.37 -1.38
CA PRO A 506 24.14 -5.58 -2.57
C PRO A 506 25.21 -6.19 -3.50
N ASP A 507 25.96 -7.22 -3.12
CA ASP A 507 27.17 -7.59 -3.90
C ASP A 507 26.88 -8.37 -5.19
N GLU A 508 25.77 -9.12 -5.24
CA GLU A 508 25.38 -9.88 -6.44
C GLU A 508 24.78 -8.98 -7.55
N THR A 509 24.31 -7.78 -7.18
CA THR A 509 23.62 -6.86 -8.11
C THR A 509 24.56 -5.90 -8.83
N ILE A 510 25.77 -5.70 -8.31
CA ILE A 510 26.78 -4.83 -8.92
C ILE A 510 27.53 -5.61 -10.00
N ALA A 511 27.93 -6.86 -9.72
CA ALA A 511 28.58 -7.74 -10.70
C ALA A 511 27.71 -8.02 -11.95
N GLN A 512 26.38 -8.18 -11.78
CA GLN A 512 25.46 -8.38 -12.90
C GLN A 512 25.20 -7.12 -13.74
N ARG A 513 25.47 -5.92 -13.20
CA ARG A 513 25.34 -4.65 -13.93
C ARG A 513 26.58 -4.34 -14.74
N GLU A 514 27.77 -4.64 -14.20
CA GLU A 514 29.03 -4.43 -14.90
C GLU A 514 29.22 -5.42 -16.05
N ALA A 515 28.76 -6.67 -15.91
CA ALA A 515 28.76 -7.65 -17.00
C ALA A 515 27.82 -7.26 -18.16
N LYS A 516 26.72 -6.54 -17.87
CA LYS A 516 25.76 -6.07 -18.90
C LYS A 516 26.23 -4.83 -19.64
N LEU A 517 27.05 -3.99 -19.04
CA LEU A 517 27.59 -2.80 -19.69
C LEU A 517 28.79 -3.12 -20.61
N LYS A 518 29.53 -4.19 -20.31
CA LYS A 518 30.69 -4.62 -21.13
C LYS A 518 30.31 -5.44 -22.38
N ALA A 519 29.06 -5.90 -22.48
CA ALA A 519 28.54 -6.65 -23.64
C ALA A 519 27.87 -5.76 -24.71
N ILE A 520 27.74 -4.45 -24.48
CA ILE A 520 27.05 -3.51 -25.39
C ILE A 520 28.04 -2.66 -26.21
N SER A 521 29.33 -2.60 -25.85
CA SER A 521 30.31 -1.74 -26.53
C SER A 521 31.08 -2.39 -27.69
N ASN A 522 30.85 -3.68 -28.00
CA ASN A 522 31.53 -4.37 -29.11
C ASN A 522 30.50 -5.00 -30.05
N LYS A 523 29.96 -4.20 -30.98
CA LYS A 523 29.45 -4.66 -32.28
C LYS A 523 29.45 -3.46 -33.23
N GLY A 524 30.17 -3.62 -34.34
CA GLY A 524 30.51 -2.57 -35.30
C GLY A 524 29.31 -1.96 -36.01
N ASP A 525 29.56 -0.73 -36.46
CA ASP A 525 28.85 -0.06 -37.54
C ASP A 525 28.90 -0.93 -38.79
N ASP A 526 27.74 -1.31 -39.30
CA ASP A 526 27.43 -1.41 -40.73
C ASP A 526 25.95 -1.81 -40.85
N GLY A 527 25.10 -0.81 -41.09
CA GLY A 527 23.65 -0.94 -41.30
C GLY A 527 23.19 0.00 -42.41
N PRO A 528 22.20 -0.40 -43.22
CA PRO A 528 22.05 0.01 -44.62
C PRO A 528 21.64 1.48 -44.76
N SER A 529 22.31 2.17 -45.70
CA SER A 529 21.96 3.49 -46.20
C SER A 529 20.48 3.55 -46.60
N THR A 530 19.69 4.26 -45.80
CA THR A 530 18.26 4.46 -46.01
C THR A 530 18.04 5.62 -46.97
N GLY A 531 17.77 5.35 -48.26
CA GLY A 531 16.94 6.13 -49.19
C GLY A 531 17.17 7.64 -49.39
N ALA A 532 18.14 8.24 -48.70
CA ALA A 532 18.45 9.66 -48.73
C ALA A 532 19.43 10.01 -49.85
N GLU A 533 20.20 9.04 -50.33
CA GLU A 533 21.10 9.15 -51.48
C GLU A 533 20.38 9.34 -52.81
N GLN A 534 19.07 9.03 -52.86
CA GLN A 534 18.27 9.17 -54.09
C GLN A 534 17.78 10.61 -54.33
N TRP A 535 18.05 11.52 -53.40
CA TRP A 535 17.73 12.95 -53.50
C TRP A 535 19.02 13.74 -53.69
N ASN A 536 19.04 14.67 -54.64
CA ASN A 536 20.21 15.48 -54.95
C ASN A 536 20.18 16.78 -54.12
N PRO A 537 20.83 16.86 -52.93
CA PRO A 537 20.73 18.02 -52.04
C PRO A 537 21.37 19.29 -52.63
N ASP A 538 22.20 19.14 -53.66
CA ASP A 538 22.83 20.26 -54.37
C ASP A 538 21.93 20.94 -55.39
N ALA A 539 20.84 20.29 -55.82
CA ALA A 539 19.80 20.93 -56.61
C ALA A 539 18.87 21.83 -55.76
N LEU A 540 18.94 21.75 -54.42
CA LEU A 540 18.21 22.66 -53.54
C LEU A 540 19.00 23.96 -53.36
N ALA A 541 18.47 25.05 -53.93
CA ALA A 541 18.97 26.39 -53.68
C ALA A 541 18.75 26.79 -52.20
N GLY A 542 19.83 27.06 -51.48
CA GLY A 542 19.83 27.56 -50.11
C GLY A 542 21.01 27.09 -49.24
N ASP A 543 21.16 27.74 -48.09
CA ASP A 543 22.27 27.52 -47.14
C ASP A 543 22.38 26.06 -46.65
N ALA A 544 23.60 25.64 -46.30
CA ALA A 544 23.91 24.29 -45.83
C ALA A 544 23.01 23.82 -44.66
N ALA A 545 22.63 24.74 -43.76
CA ALA A 545 21.72 24.43 -42.65
C ALA A 545 20.30 24.03 -43.12
N ARG A 546 19.85 24.52 -44.28
CA ARG A 546 18.57 24.15 -44.88
C ARG A 546 18.66 22.76 -45.53
N LYS A 547 19.77 22.46 -46.20
CA LYS A 547 20.08 21.14 -46.77
C LYS A 547 20.14 20.06 -45.68
N ASP A 548 20.82 20.35 -44.55
CA ASP A 548 20.90 19.45 -43.40
C ASP A 548 19.54 19.23 -42.72
N LYS A 549 18.72 20.28 -42.64
CA LYS A 549 17.37 20.16 -42.07
C LYS A 549 16.46 19.33 -42.97
N PHE A 550 16.63 19.42 -44.30
CA PHE A 550 15.93 18.59 -45.27
C PHE A 550 16.37 17.13 -45.18
N LEU A 551 17.66 16.85 -45.11
CA LEU A 551 18.20 15.50 -44.90
C LEU A 551 17.71 14.90 -43.56
N ARG A 552 17.66 15.72 -42.50
CA ARG A 552 17.10 15.31 -41.21
C ARG A 552 15.59 15.08 -41.26
N LEU A 553 14.86 15.79 -42.12
CA LEU A 553 13.42 15.61 -42.36
C LEU A 553 13.15 14.31 -43.15
N LEU A 554 14.03 13.98 -44.10
CA LEU A 554 14.02 12.72 -44.85
C LEU A 554 14.60 11.53 -44.07
N GLY A 555 15.01 11.74 -42.81
CA GLY A 555 15.43 10.67 -41.92
C GLY A 555 16.93 10.34 -41.94
N ALA A 556 17.73 11.04 -42.75
CA ALA A 556 19.17 10.79 -42.91
C ALA A 556 20.05 11.26 -41.73
N GLY A 557 19.45 11.86 -40.69
CA GLY A 557 20.22 12.60 -39.67
C GLY A 557 19.78 12.38 -38.23
N LYS A 558 19.13 11.25 -37.89
CA LYS A 558 18.74 11.01 -36.48
C LYS A 558 18.86 9.54 -36.06
N GLY A 559 19.95 9.25 -35.34
CA GLY A 559 20.10 8.03 -34.57
C GLY A 559 19.00 7.86 -33.51
N GLY A 560 18.51 6.62 -33.41
CA GLY A 560 17.94 6.04 -32.20
C GLY A 560 16.54 6.50 -31.79
N SER A 561 15.50 6.00 -32.46
CA SER A 561 14.21 5.68 -31.80
C SER A 561 13.41 4.69 -32.63
N LYS A 562 13.11 3.55 -31.99
CA LYS A 562 12.36 2.40 -32.50
C LYS A 562 10.99 2.82 -33.05
N ALA A 563 10.72 2.47 -34.31
CA ALA A 563 9.38 2.29 -34.84
C ALA A 563 9.25 0.83 -35.30
N ASP A 564 8.14 0.22 -34.89
CA ASP A 564 7.73 -1.15 -35.20
C ASP A 564 7.61 -1.36 -36.73
N GLU A 565 8.35 -2.34 -37.25
CA GLU A 565 8.07 -2.96 -38.53
C GLU A 565 6.89 -3.92 -38.37
N ASN A 566 5.77 -3.59 -39.02
CA ASN A 566 4.94 -4.61 -39.64
C ASN A 566 4.50 -4.10 -41.01
N ASP A 567 4.43 -5.03 -41.95
CA ASP A 567 3.95 -4.93 -43.33
C ASP A 567 4.95 -4.46 -44.39
N LYS A 568 5.93 -5.33 -44.67
CA LYS A 568 6.46 -5.52 -46.03
C LYS A 568 6.10 -6.91 -46.55
N LYS A 569 5.07 -7.00 -47.38
CA LYS A 569 4.99 -8.02 -48.42
C LYS A 569 4.47 -7.41 -49.72
N LYS A 570 5.38 -7.46 -50.72
CA LYS A 570 5.19 -7.58 -52.17
C LYS A 570 4.25 -6.56 -52.84
N ASN A 571 4.85 -5.70 -53.67
CA ASN A 571 4.36 -5.48 -55.03
C ASN A 571 5.57 -5.20 -55.94
N LYS A 572 6.00 -6.27 -56.63
CA LYS A 572 6.43 -6.17 -58.02
C LYS A 572 5.16 -6.15 -58.87
N ASP A 573 5.24 -5.49 -60.02
CA ASP A 573 4.24 -5.43 -61.10
C ASP A 573 3.22 -4.28 -60.99
N ALA A 574 3.72 -3.07 -61.28
CA ALA A 574 2.89 -1.93 -61.64
C ALA A 574 2.39 -2.13 -63.09
N GLY A 575 1.26 -2.82 -63.25
CA GLY A 575 0.67 -2.98 -64.59
C GLY A 575 -0.70 -3.65 -64.68
N VAL A 576 -1.18 -4.35 -63.66
CA VAL A 576 -2.45 -5.08 -63.77
C VAL A 576 -3.30 -4.88 -62.51
N ASP A 577 -4.58 -4.60 -62.74
CA ASP A 577 -5.71 -4.54 -61.79
C ASP A 577 -6.08 -3.20 -61.14
N ILE A 578 -6.31 -2.18 -62.00
CA ILE A 578 -7.09 -0.97 -61.64
C ILE A 578 -8.46 -1.35 -61.05
N VAL A 579 -9.09 -2.44 -61.53
CA VAL A 579 -10.38 -2.92 -61.02
C VAL A 579 -10.27 -3.43 -59.58
N LYS A 580 -9.22 -4.19 -59.23
CA LYS A 580 -9.01 -4.63 -57.84
C LYS A 580 -8.64 -3.46 -56.93
N ILE A 581 -7.94 -2.46 -57.44
CA ILE A 581 -7.66 -1.22 -56.70
C ILE A 581 -8.96 -0.43 -56.45
N GLN A 582 -9.89 -0.37 -57.42
CA GLN A 582 -11.20 0.24 -57.24
C GLN A 582 -12.06 -0.52 -56.21
N GLU A 583 -12.12 -1.85 -56.30
CA GLU A 583 -12.84 -2.69 -55.33
C GLU A 583 -12.25 -2.57 -53.92
N GLU A 584 -10.92 -2.51 -53.78
CA GLU A 584 -10.23 -2.30 -52.50
C GLU A 584 -10.54 -0.90 -51.94
N LEU A 585 -10.58 0.13 -52.79
CA LEU A 585 -10.96 1.49 -52.39
C LEU A 585 -12.42 1.60 -51.96
N GLU A 586 -13.36 0.97 -52.68
CA GLU A 586 -14.76 0.90 -52.27
C GLU A 586 -14.94 0.13 -50.97
N ARG A 587 -14.20 -0.97 -50.78
CA ARG A 587 -14.22 -1.75 -49.54
C ARG A 587 -13.68 -0.95 -48.36
N GLN A 588 -12.60 -0.20 -48.54
CA GLN A 588 -12.06 0.70 -47.51
C GLN A 588 -13.02 1.84 -47.20
N PHE A 589 -13.68 2.41 -48.21
CA PHE A 589 -14.71 3.43 -48.03
C PHE A 589 -15.90 2.91 -47.23
N GLN A 590 -16.46 1.75 -47.61
CA GLN A 590 -17.56 1.12 -46.90
C GLN A 590 -17.17 0.69 -45.47
N ALA A 591 -15.96 0.19 -45.26
CA ALA A 591 -15.44 -0.13 -43.93
C ALA A 591 -15.28 1.14 -43.07
N GLY A 592 -14.83 2.25 -43.66
CA GLY A 592 -14.74 3.55 -43.01
C GLY A 592 -16.11 4.13 -42.63
N VAL A 593 -17.10 3.99 -43.51
CA VAL A 593 -18.49 4.40 -43.24
C VAL A 593 -19.10 3.53 -42.15
N LYS A 594 -18.97 2.20 -42.22
CA LYS A 594 -19.43 1.27 -41.17
C LYS A 594 -18.74 1.53 -39.82
N MET A 595 -17.44 1.80 -39.78
CA MET A 595 -16.75 2.15 -38.52
C MET A 595 -17.21 3.48 -37.91
N LYS A 596 -17.66 4.45 -38.72
CA LYS A 596 -18.19 5.73 -38.24
C LYS A 596 -19.63 5.60 -37.71
N HIS A 597 -20.46 4.75 -38.33
CA HIS A 597 -21.87 4.60 -37.97
C HIS A 597 -22.14 3.51 -36.90
N ASP A 598 -21.40 2.39 -36.89
CA ASP A 598 -21.63 1.25 -35.98
C ASP A 598 -20.80 1.30 -34.67
N GLY A 599 -20.20 2.44 -34.33
CA GLY A 599 -19.68 2.67 -32.98
C GLY A 599 -18.53 1.74 -32.55
N GLY A 600 -17.61 1.41 -33.46
CA GLY A 600 -16.36 0.74 -33.10
C GLY A 600 -15.54 1.53 -32.06
N PRO A 601 -14.74 0.86 -31.20
CA PRO A 601 -14.11 1.50 -30.06
C PRO A 601 -13.17 2.62 -30.52
N LYS A 602 -13.54 3.86 -30.19
CA LYS A 602 -12.73 5.08 -30.38
C LYS A 602 -11.31 4.85 -29.84
N LYS A 603 -10.39 4.41 -30.70
CA LYS A 603 -8.95 4.53 -30.44
C LYS A 603 -8.71 6.03 -30.31
N ARG A 604 -8.23 6.44 -29.13
CA ARG A 604 -7.82 7.81 -28.83
C ARG A 604 -6.90 8.28 -29.96
N GLY A 605 -7.31 9.33 -30.66
CA GLY A 605 -6.52 9.92 -31.73
C GLY A 605 -5.14 10.33 -31.21
N LEU A 606 -4.13 10.03 -32.01
CA LEU A 606 -2.94 10.86 -32.09
C LEU A 606 -3.42 12.24 -32.55
N GLY A 607 -3.52 13.17 -31.62
CA GLY A 607 -3.65 14.59 -31.93
C GLY A 607 -2.25 15.17 -32.10
N ALA A 608 -2.06 15.85 -33.22
CA ALA A 608 -0.93 16.74 -33.51
C ALA A 608 -0.75 17.82 -32.43
#